data_AF-A0AAU2AXD8-F1
#
_entry.id   AF-A0AAU2AXD8-F1
#
_cell.length_a   1.000
_cell.length_b   1.000
_cell.length_c   1.000
_cell.angle_alpha   90.00
_cell.angle_beta   90.00
_cell.angle_gamma   90.00
#
_symmetry.space_group_name_H-M   'P 1'
#
loop_
_entity.id
_entity.type
_entity.pdbx_description
1 polymer ?
#
loop_
_entity_poly.entity_id
_entity_poly.type
_entity_poly.pdbx_seq_one_letter_code
_entity_poly.pdbx_strand_id
1 'polypeptide(L)'
;MPAHATDFTWFEDRYPDLAEAYCLTHVQGISADDLLRRFDAAPGRRVTGLAAVVEAWEEFDDGEDEHAPDGDEELMLVAVTELDGWAVAVEVNGYLGSLWDVLPRLAEGTRLVSHFRNCNAVDSFHWQEGALNRLHFEPLFPTQRDGEDAEAPGVAELLAHCGFDLTDADHAGPRLHTEAAFALAERLTDVRLTPERLDAAGFLLGYAPQP
;
A
#
# COMPACT_ATOMS: atom_id res chain seq x y z
N MET A 1 0.42 -15.80 16.15
CA MET A 1 0.35 -14.55 16.92
C MET A 1 -0.20 -13.49 15.97
N PRO A 2 -1.03 -12.55 16.41
CA PRO A 2 -1.53 -11.51 15.52
C PRO A 2 -0.38 -10.57 15.13
N ALA A 3 -0.40 -10.06 13.89
CA ALA A 3 0.67 -9.23 13.34
C ALA A 3 0.99 -8.00 14.21
N HIS A 4 2.27 -7.69 14.36
CA HIS A 4 2.76 -6.52 15.10
C HIS A 4 3.88 -5.83 14.31
N ALA A 5 4.09 -4.53 14.51
CA ALA A 5 5.09 -3.73 13.81
C ALA A 5 6.49 -4.39 13.75
N THR A 6 6.92 -5.02 14.85
CA THR A 6 8.21 -5.74 14.88
C THR A 6 8.36 -6.87 13.87
N ASP A 7 7.25 -7.39 13.33
CA ASP A 7 7.27 -8.44 12.31
C ASP A 7 7.64 -7.90 10.92
N PHE A 8 7.64 -6.57 10.72
CA PHE A 8 7.86 -5.90 9.43
C PHE A 8 9.14 -5.05 9.38
N THR A 9 9.99 -5.09 10.42
CA THR A 9 11.25 -4.33 10.43
C THR A 9 12.25 -4.79 9.36
N TRP A 10 11.98 -5.89 8.68
CA TRP A 10 12.76 -6.34 7.52
C TRP A 10 12.55 -5.45 6.29
N PHE A 11 11.48 -4.66 6.22
CA PHE A 11 11.07 -3.97 4.99
C PHE A 11 12.14 -2.99 4.51
N GLU A 12 12.60 -2.10 5.39
CA GLU A 12 13.65 -1.12 5.09
C GLU A 12 14.99 -1.80 4.76
N ASP A 13 15.36 -2.87 5.48
CA ASP A 13 16.60 -3.60 5.26
C ASP A 13 16.61 -4.38 3.94
N ARG A 14 15.45 -4.87 3.48
CA ARG A 14 15.33 -5.76 2.30
C ARG A 14 14.98 -5.01 1.02
N TYR A 15 14.21 -3.92 1.12
CA TYR A 15 13.74 -3.14 -0.01
C TYR A 15 13.90 -1.64 0.29
N PRO A 16 15.14 -1.13 0.42
CA PRO A 16 15.40 0.24 0.84
C PRO A 16 14.78 1.30 -0.10
N ASP A 17 14.82 1.07 -1.42
CA ASP A 17 14.29 2.01 -2.41
C ASP A 17 12.77 2.12 -2.32
N LEU A 18 12.08 0.99 -2.11
CA LEU A 18 10.64 0.98 -1.84
C LEU A 18 10.33 1.58 -0.45
N ALA A 19 11.19 1.35 0.55
CA ALA A 19 10.98 1.91 1.88
C ALA A 19 11.11 3.44 1.91
N GLU A 20 11.88 4.05 1.00
CA GLU A 20 11.99 5.50 0.87
C GLU A 20 10.65 6.14 0.50
N ALA A 21 9.95 5.58 -0.49
CA ALA A 21 8.61 6.00 -0.88
C ALA A 21 7.81 4.85 -1.52
N TYR A 22 6.59 4.61 -1.05
CA TYR A 22 5.71 3.58 -1.59
C TYR A 22 4.22 3.87 -1.37
N CYS A 23 3.40 3.17 -2.15
CA CYS A 23 2.02 2.88 -1.80
C CYS A 23 1.73 1.38 -1.94
N LEU A 24 1.06 0.79 -0.93
CA LEU A 24 0.57 -0.58 -0.95
C LEU A 24 -0.94 -0.59 -0.80
N THR A 25 -1.65 -1.08 -1.82
CA THR A 25 -3.11 -1.12 -1.84
C THR A 25 -3.63 -2.53 -1.99
N HIS A 26 -4.35 -3.02 -0.98
CA HIS A 26 -5.04 -4.31 -0.97
C HIS A 26 -6.50 -4.10 -1.37
N VAL A 27 -6.98 -4.79 -2.39
CA VAL A 27 -8.39 -4.77 -2.82
C VAL A 27 -8.96 -6.19 -2.85
N GLN A 28 -10.06 -6.39 -2.12
CA GLN A 28 -10.59 -7.74 -1.90
C GLN A 28 -11.33 -8.28 -3.13
N GLY A 29 -11.15 -9.57 -3.41
CA GLY A 29 -12.03 -10.34 -4.28
C GLY A 29 -11.99 -9.97 -5.77
N ILE A 30 -10.97 -9.24 -6.22
CA ILE A 30 -10.75 -8.90 -7.62
C ILE A 30 -9.40 -9.43 -8.11
N SER A 31 -9.27 -9.58 -9.43
CA SER A 31 -8.02 -10.02 -10.08
C SER A 31 -7.00 -8.89 -10.19
N ALA A 32 -5.75 -9.23 -10.51
CA ALA A 32 -4.72 -8.25 -10.82
C ALA A 32 -5.09 -7.36 -12.03
N ASP A 33 -5.63 -7.97 -13.10
CA ASP A 33 -6.14 -7.25 -14.28
C ASP A 33 -7.30 -6.31 -13.93
N ASP A 34 -8.20 -6.74 -13.04
CA ASP A 34 -9.31 -5.93 -12.57
C ASP A 34 -8.83 -4.71 -11.79
N LEU A 35 -7.84 -4.89 -10.92
CA LEU A 35 -7.25 -3.78 -10.15
C LEU A 35 -6.50 -2.81 -11.06
N LEU A 36 -5.68 -3.30 -12.01
CA LEU A 36 -5.02 -2.42 -12.99
C LEU A 36 -6.04 -1.62 -13.82
N ARG A 37 -7.15 -2.25 -14.25
CA ARG A 37 -8.23 -1.52 -14.92
C ARG A 37 -8.86 -0.45 -14.04
N ARG A 38 -8.97 -0.66 -12.72
CA ARG A 38 -9.44 0.37 -11.78
C ARG A 38 -8.42 1.48 -11.54
N PHE A 39 -7.15 1.27 -11.86
CA PHE A 39 -6.15 2.34 -11.95
C PHE A 39 -6.16 3.06 -13.30
N ASP A 40 -7.04 2.67 -14.24
CA ASP A 40 -6.98 3.09 -15.65
C ASP A 40 -5.62 2.76 -16.30
N ALA A 41 -4.95 1.71 -15.80
CA ALA A 41 -3.62 1.35 -16.23
C ALA A 41 -3.62 0.59 -17.56
N ALA A 42 -2.71 0.98 -18.46
CA ALA A 42 -2.36 0.16 -19.61
C ALA A 42 -1.62 -1.10 -19.10
N PRO A 43 -2.04 -2.32 -19.50
CA PRO A 43 -1.41 -3.55 -19.04
C PRO A 43 -0.01 -3.69 -19.65
N GLY A 44 0.96 -4.05 -18.81
CA GLY A 44 2.35 -4.29 -19.18
C GLY A 44 2.74 -5.78 -19.15
N ARG A 45 4.02 -6.02 -18.82
CA ARG A 45 4.59 -7.38 -18.68
C ARG A 45 4.32 -7.98 -17.30
N ARG A 46 4.66 -9.26 -17.13
CA ARG A 46 4.72 -9.91 -15.81
C ARG A 46 6.16 -10.07 -15.37
N VAL A 47 6.42 -9.86 -14.08
CA VAL A 47 7.71 -10.09 -13.42
C VAL A 47 7.51 -10.99 -12.19
N THR A 48 8.58 -11.60 -11.68
CA THR A 48 8.52 -12.44 -10.48
C THR A 48 9.45 -11.88 -9.42
N GLY A 49 8.90 -11.67 -8.22
CA GLY A 49 9.62 -11.12 -7.09
C GLY A 49 9.53 -9.60 -7.01
N LEU A 50 9.52 -9.08 -5.78
CA LEU A 50 9.46 -7.65 -5.53
C LEU A 50 10.73 -6.91 -5.97
N ALA A 51 11.89 -7.56 -5.93
CA ALA A 51 13.13 -7.00 -6.50
C ALA A 51 12.98 -6.69 -8.00
N ALA A 52 12.37 -7.59 -8.78
CA ALA A 52 12.13 -7.36 -10.20
C ALA A 52 11.07 -6.28 -10.47
N VAL A 53 10.20 -5.99 -9.50
CA VAL A 53 9.28 -4.82 -9.57
C VAL A 53 10.06 -3.53 -9.38
N VAL A 54 11.00 -3.48 -8.44
CA VAL A 54 11.87 -2.31 -8.22
C VAL A 54 12.74 -2.07 -9.45
N GLU A 55 13.40 -3.11 -9.98
CA GLU A 55 14.18 -3.01 -11.23
C GLU A 55 13.33 -2.49 -12.40
N ALA A 56 12.09 -2.99 -12.55
CA ALA A 56 11.19 -2.53 -13.59
C ALA A 56 10.75 -1.06 -13.39
N TRP A 57 10.61 -0.60 -12.15
CA TRP A 57 10.35 0.80 -11.86
C TRP A 57 11.55 1.69 -12.18
N GLU A 58 12.77 1.26 -11.86
CA GLU A 58 13.99 2.00 -12.22
C GLU A 58 14.13 2.16 -13.73
N GLU A 59 13.94 1.08 -14.50
CA GLU A 59 13.92 1.12 -15.97
C GLU A 59 12.86 2.11 -16.50
N PHE A 60 11.70 2.16 -15.86
CA PHE A 60 10.62 3.07 -16.23
C PHE A 60 10.96 4.54 -15.89
N ASP A 61 11.49 4.81 -14.70
CA ASP A 61 11.87 6.16 -14.24
C ASP A 61 13.02 6.75 -15.07
N ASP A 62 13.98 5.91 -15.47
CA ASP A 62 15.08 6.30 -16.37
C ASP A 62 14.62 6.50 -17.83
N GLY A 63 13.37 6.15 -18.16
CA GLY A 63 12.81 6.24 -19.51
C GLY A 63 13.33 5.17 -20.48
N GLU A 64 13.80 4.04 -19.94
CA GLU A 64 14.37 2.91 -20.69
C GLU A 64 13.39 1.74 -20.87
N ASP A 65 12.21 1.77 -20.22
CA ASP A 65 11.20 0.71 -20.32
C ASP A 65 10.48 0.70 -21.69
N GLU A 66 10.86 -0.24 -22.55
CA GLU A 66 10.27 -0.45 -23.88
C GLU A 66 8.79 -0.89 -23.86
N HIS A 67 8.26 -1.27 -22.70
CA HIS A 67 6.87 -1.63 -22.52
C HIS A 67 5.99 -0.47 -22.06
N ALA A 68 6.59 0.64 -21.62
CA ALA A 68 5.86 1.83 -21.26
C ALA A 68 5.14 2.40 -22.50
N PRO A 69 3.87 2.85 -22.37
CA PRO A 69 3.17 3.50 -23.46
C PRO A 69 3.93 4.75 -23.95
N ASP A 70 4.05 4.90 -25.26
CA ASP A 70 4.51 6.14 -25.87
C ASP A 70 3.47 7.26 -25.63
N GLY A 71 3.92 8.45 -25.22
CA GLY A 71 3.05 9.61 -25.12
C GLY A 71 3.61 10.75 -24.26
N ASP A 72 2.86 11.84 -24.21
CA ASP A 72 3.13 12.99 -23.32
C ASP A 72 2.41 12.86 -21.96
N GLU A 73 1.71 11.75 -21.72
CA GLU A 73 0.97 11.52 -20.48
C GLU A 73 1.93 11.13 -19.35
N GLU A 74 1.80 11.79 -18.20
CA GLU A 74 2.55 11.43 -17.01
C GLU A 74 1.97 10.14 -16.45
N LEU A 75 2.80 9.10 -16.37
CA LEU A 75 2.40 7.76 -15.94
C LEU A 75 3.07 7.39 -14.61
N MET A 76 2.51 6.40 -13.92
CA MET A 76 3.09 5.69 -12.79
C MET A 76 3.05 4.19 -13.05
N LEU A 77 4.13 3.49 -12.67
CA LEU A 77 4.19 2.03 -12.72
C LEU A 77 3.51 1.44 -11.47
N VAL A 78 2.52 0.57 -11.71
CA VAL A 78 1.78 -0.17 -10.67
C VAL A 78 2.02 -1.65 -10.90
N ALA A 79 2.49 -2.36 -9.88
CA ALA A 79 2.68 -3.81 -9.92
C ALA A 79 1.65 -4.52 -9.07
N VAL A 80 0.86 -5.42 -9.65
CA VAL A 80 -0.23 -6.10 -8.93
C VAL A 80 0.01 -7.60 -8.83
N THR A 81 -0.05 -8.13 -7.61
CA THR A 81 -0.07 -9.58 -7.33
C THR A 81 -1.40 -9.98 -6.70
N GLU A 82 -1.71 -11.27 -6.69
CA GLU A 82 -2.90 -11.83 -6.03
C GLU A 82 -2.47 -12.72 -4.87
N LEU A 83 -2.91 -12.40 -3.66
CA LEU A 83 -2.57 -13.11 -2.42
C LEU A 83 -3.81 -13.27 -1.55
N ASP A 84 -4.10 -14.50 -1.12
CA ASP A 84 -5.13 -14.82 -0.12
C ASP A 84 -6.52 -14.23 -0.42
N GLY A 85 -6.89 -14.12 -1.71
CA GLY A 85 -8.18 -13.55 -2.15
C GLY A 85 -8.19 -12.02 -2.28
N TRP A 86 -7.02 -11.38 -2.24
CA TRP A 86 -6.82 -9.95 -2.45
C TRP A 86 -5.90 -9.70 -3.63
N ALA A 87 -6.21 -8.69 -4.45
CA ALA A 87 -5.24 -8.08 -5.32
C ALA A 87 -4.43 -7.05 -4.51
N VAL A 88 -3.11 -7.11 -4.58
CA VAL A 88 -2.19 -6.23 -3.85
C VAL A 88 -1.37 -5.46 -4.87
N ALA A 89 -1.65 -4.16 -4.98
CA ALA A 89 -0.89 -3.23 -5.78
C ALA A 89 0.31 -2.70 -4.99
N VAL A 90 1.45 -2.65 -5.64
CA VAL A 90 2.70 -2.07 -5.19
C VAL A 90 3.06 -0.94 -6.13
N GLU A 91 3.26 0.25 -5.57
CA GLU A 91 3.70 1.43 -6.29
C GLU A 91 5.03 1.89 -5.68
N VAL A 92 6.14 1.72 -6.41
CA VAL A 92 7.45 2.24 -6.01
C VAL A 92 7.44 3.75 -6.27
N ASN A 93 7.74 4.55 -5.25
CA ASN A 93 7.61 6.01 -5.29
C ASN A 93 6.23 6.52 -5.80
N GLY A 94 5.19 5.67 -5.72
CA GLY A 94 3.86 6.00 -6.18
C GLY A 94 2.91 6.35 -5.05
N TYR A 95 1.75 6.90 -5.41
CA TYR A 95 0.82 7.49 -4.46
C TYR A 95 -0.65 7.37 -4.88
N LEU A 96 -0.98 6.68 -5.98
CA LEU A 96 -2.34 6.60 -6.51
C LEU A 96 -3.30 6.01 -5.47
N GLY A 97 -2.87 4.95 -4.78
CA GLY A 97 -3.61 4.33 -3.70
C GLY A 97 -3.81 5.19 -2.45
N SER A 98 -3.26 6.41 -2.38
CA SER A 98 -3.50 7.37 -1.30
C SER A 98 -4.42 8.53 -1.70
N LEU A 99 -4.74 8.68 -2.99
CA LEU A 99 -5.51 9.80 -3.50
C LEU A 99 -7.01 9.61 -3.26
N TRP A 100 -7.62 10.59 -2.60
CA TRP A 100 -9.05 10.62 -2.29
C TRP A 100 -9.97 10.48 -3.52
N ASP A 101 -9.53 10.98 -4.68
CA ASP A 101 -10.30 10.89 -5.92
C ASP A 101 -10.13 9.55 -6.65
N VAL A 102 -9.09 8.77 -6.32
CA VAL A 102 -8.81 7.45 -6.90
C VAL A 102 -9.41 6.33 -6.05
N LEU A 103 -9.32 6.45 -4.71
CA LEU A 103 -9.75 5.45 -3.75
C LEU A 103 -11.18 4.92 -3.96
N PRO A 104 -12.22 5.74 -4.19
CA PRO A 104 -13.59 5.24 -4.40
C PRO A 104 -13.71 4.30 -5.60
N ARG A 105 -12.94 4.54 -6.67
CA ARG A 105 -12.91 3.69 -7.87
C ARG A 105 -12.20 2.37 -7.55
N LEU A 106 -11.09 2.41 -6.81
CA LEU A 106 -10.39 1.20 -6.38
C LEU A 106 -11.24 0.35 -5.44
N ALA A 107 -12.00 0.96 -4.53
CA ALA A 107 -12.83 0.29 -3.55
C ALA A 107 -14.23 -0.11 -4.07
N GLU A 108 -14.58 0.19 -5.33
CA GLU A 108 -15.93 0.00 -5.85
C GLU A 108 -16.46 -1.42 -5.63
N GLY A 109 -17.57 -1.53 -4.88
CA GLY A 109 -18.26 -2.78 -4.58
C GLY A 109 -17.47 -3.77 -3.71
N THR A 110 -16.38 -3.35 -3.08
CA THR A 110 -15.49 -4.24 -2.32
C THR A 110 -14.84 -3.52 -1.14
N ARG A 111 -13.91 -4.20 -0.47
CA ARG A 111 -13.09 -3.67 0.61
C ARG A 111 -11.70 -3.32 0.11
N LEU A 112 -11.17 -2.20 0.58
CA LEU A 112 -9.83 -1.72 0.28
C LEU A 112 -9.08 -1.36 1.56
N VAL A 113 -7.79 -1.70 1.62
CA VAL A 113 -6.85 -1.21 2.64
C VAL A 113 -5.61 -0.71 1.93
N SER A 114 -5.30 0.58 2.08
CA SER A 114 -4.13 1.21 1.48
C SER A 114 -3.27 1.89 2.54
N HIS A 115 -1.96 1.81 2.38
CA HIS A 115 -1.04 2.62 3.16
C HIS A 115 0.11 3.13 2.29
N PHE A 116 0.52 4.34 2.59
CA PHE A 116 1.45 5.12 1.78
C PHE A 116 2.44 5.84 2.68
N ARG A 117 3.65 6.04 2.15
CA ARG A 117 4.67 6.95 2.70
C ARG A 117 5.50 7.53 1.56
N ASN A 118 5.87 8.79 1.64
CA ASN A 118 6.88 9.39 0.75
C ASN A 118 8.22 9.70 1.45
N CYS A 119 9.19 10.15 0.66
CA CYS A 119 10.53 10.51 1.11
C CYS A 119 10.57 11.67 2.13
N ASN A 120 9.50 12.48 2.21
CA ASN A 120 9.34 13.53 3.21
C ASN A 120 8.70 13.03 4.51
N ALA A 121 8.51 11.71 4.65
CA ALA A 121 7.81 11.05 5.75
C ALA A 121 6.35 11.50 5.94
N VAL A 122 5.72 12.02 4.88
CA VAL A 122 4.26 12.15 4.83
C VAL A 122 3.70 10.76 4.58
N ASP A 123 2.77 10.33 5.42
CA ASP A 123 2.16 9.01 5.35
C ASP A 123 0.63 9.09 5.39
N SER A 124 -0.03 8.01 4.97
CA SER A 124 -1.47 7.88 5.14
C SER A 124 -1.87 6.41 5.21
N PHE A 125 -2.94 6.13 5.93
CA PHE A 125 -3.61 4.85 5.99
C PHE A 125 -5.08 5.02 5.63
N HIS A 126 -5.61 4.14 4.81
CA HIS A 126 -6.99 4.17 4.34
C HIS A 126 -7.60 2.77 4.46
N TRP A 127 -8.77 2.67 5.10
CA TRP A 127 -9.64 1.51 5.04
C TRP A 127 -11.01 1.94 4.52
N GLN A 128 -11.38 1.40 3.36
CA GLN A 128 -12.66 1.66 2.72
C GLN A 128 -13.48 0.38 2.53
N GLU A 129 -14.80 0.54 2.58
CA GLU A 129 -15.78 -0.45 2.14
C GLU A 129 -16.73 0.22 1.15
N GLY A 130 -16.54 -0.04 -0.14
CA GLY A 130 -17.19 0.72 -1.21
C GLY A 130 -16.87 2.20 -1.11
N ALA A 131 -17.90 3.04 -1.03
CA ALA A 131 -17.75 4.49 -0.87
C ALA A 131 -17.59 4.95 0.59
N LEU A 132 -17.62 4.04 1.57
CA LEU A 132 -17.53 4.39 2.98
C LEU A 132 -16.07 4.41 3.43
N ASN A 133 -15.61 5.58 3.89
CA ASN A 133 -14.37 5.70 4.64
C ASN A 133 -14.60 5.14 6.06
N ARG A 134 -14.07 3.94 6.33
CA ARG A 134 -14.17 3.28 7.64
C ARG A 134 -13.17 3.88 8.61
N LEU A 135 -11.92 4.00 8.17
CA LEU A 135 -10.82 4.55 8.97
C LEU A 135 -9.77 5.19 8.07
N HIS A 136 -9.39 6.42 8.39
CA HIS A 136 -8.27 7.13 7.80
C HIS A 136 -7.47 7.87 8.88
N PHE A 137 -6.15 7.89 8.73
CA PHE A 137 -5.23 8.66 9.57
C PHE A 137 -3.84 8.70 8.95
N GLU A 138 -2.98 9.60 9.42
CA GLU A 138 -1.53 9.58 9.20
C GLU A 138 -0.88 8.61 10.21
N PRO A 139 -0.23 7.51 9.79
CA PRO A 139 0.51 6.62 10.69
C PRO A 139 1.42 7.33 11.70
N LEU A 140 2.00 8.48 11.35
CA LEU A 140 2.80 9.31 12.26
C LEU A 140 1.99 9.99 13.38
N PHE A 141 0.70 10.22 13.15
CA PHE A 141 -0.25 10.86 14.05
C PHE A 141 -1.50 9.98 14.28
N PRO A 142 -1.36 8.76 14.84
CA PRO A 142 -2.44 7.76 14.89
C PRO A 142 -3.62 8.15 15.81
N THR A 143 -3.49 9.21 16.60
CA THR A 143 -4.57 9.81 17.39
C THR A 143 -5.43 10.79 16.59
N GLN A 144 -4.96 11.25 15.42
CA GLN A 144 -5.67 12.13 14.51
C GLN A 144 -6.26 11.30 13.38
N ARG A 145 -7.48 10.79 13.63
CA ARG A 145 -8.15 9.82 12.77
C ARG A 145 -9.56 10.27 12.42
N ASP A 146 -10.02 9.87 11.24
CA ASP A 146 -11.37 10.10 10.75
C ASP A 146 -11.93 8.84 10.07
N GLY A 147 -13.18 8.92 9.62
CA GLY A 147 -13.95 7.79 9.11
C GLY A 147 -15.06 7.36 10.07
N GLU A 148 -15.98 6.52 9.57
CA GLU A 148 -17.16 6.09 10.32
C GLU A 148 -16.82 5.26 11.56
N ASP A 149 -15.73 4.49 11.51
CA ASP A 149 -15.28 3.64 12.60
C ASP A 149 -14.16 4.27 13.43
N ALA A 150 -13.69 5.48 13.12
CA ALA A 150 -12.56 6.11 13.82
C ALA A 150 -12.68 6.01 15.35
N GLU A 151 -13.87 6.32 15.88
CA GLU A 151 -14.16 6.27 17.33
C GLU A 151 -14.95 5.04 17.78
N ALA A 152 -15.03 4.01 16.93
CA ALA A 152 -15.68 2.77 17.28
C ALA A 152 -14.90 2.05 18.42
N PRO A 153 -15.62 1.41 19.37
CA PRO A 153 -14.97 0.62 20.42
C PRO A 153 -14.04 -0.44 19.83
N GLY A 154 -12.81 -0.54 20.33
CA GLY A 154 -11.84 -1.52 19.84
C GLY A 154 -10.81 -0.97 18.85
N VAL A 155 -11.05 0.18 18.19
CA VAL A 155 -10.11 0.71 17.19
C VAL A 155 -8.82 1.22 17.83
N ALA A 156 -8.90 1.96 18.93
CA ALA A 156 -7.71 2.38 19.66
C ALA A 156 -6.90 1.17 20.17
N GLU A 157 -7.57 0.15 20.70
CA GLU A 157 -6.90 -1.09 21.09
C GLU A 157 -6.27 -1.78 19.88
N LEU A 158 -6.96 -1.88 18.74
CA LEU A 158 -6.43 -2.49 17.53
C LEU A 158 -5.14 -1.81 17.08
N LEU A 159 -5.14 -0.47 17.00
CA LEU A 159 -3.97 0.32 16.62
C LEU A 159 -2.80 0.08 17.59
N ALA A 160 -3.05 0.17 18.90
CA ALA A 160 -2.03 -0.09 19.91
C ALA A 160 -1.46 -1.51 19.82
N HIS A 161 -2.30 -2.51 19.57
CA HIS A 161 -1.84 -3.90 19.38
C HIS A 161 -1.07 -4.11 18.06
N CYS A 162 -1.17 -3.21 17.08
CA CYS A 162 -0.34 -3.24 15.88
C CYS A 162 1.03 -2.60 16.10
N GLY A 163 1.20 -1.80 17.17
CA GLY A 163 2.44 -1.10 17.49
C GLY A 163 2.36 0.42 17.29
N PHE A 164 1.19 0.98 17.02
CA PHE A 164 1.01 2.43 17.02
C PHE A 164 1.13 3.00 18.44
N ASP A 165 1.89 4.09 18.57
CA ASP A 165 1.98 4.83 19.81
C ASP A 165 0.81 5.83 19.91
N LEU A 166 -0.11 5.57 20.84
CA LEU A 166 -1.26 6.43 21.11
C LEU A 166 -1.04 7.35 22.32
N THR A 167 0.20 7.44 22.83
CA THR A 167 0.56 8.30 23.95
C THR A 167 1.01 9.69 23.47
N ASP A 168 1.02 10.67 24.39
CA ASP A 168 1.50 12.02 24.08
C ASP A 168 2.98 12.02 23.70
N ALA A 169 3.33 12.86 22.72
CA ALA A 169 4.60 12.86 21.98
C ALA A 169 5.88 12.94 22.84
N ASP A 170 5.78 13.41 24.10
CA ASP A 170 6.91 13.57 25.03
C ASP A 170 7.47 12.23 25.56
N HIS A 171 6.78 11.11 25.33
CA HIS A 171 7.19 9.78 25.78
C HIS A 171 7.31 8.74 24.67
N ALA A 172 7.33 9.19 23.41
CA ALA A 172 7.32 8.30 22.26
C ALA A 172 8.57 7.41 22.19
N GLY A 173 8.35 6.10 22.06
CA GLY A 173 9.41 5.12 21.77
C GLY A 173 9.91 5.21 20.31
N PRO A 174 10.73 4.25 19.85
CA PRO A 174 11.06 4.12 18.43
C PRO A 174 9.76 4.06 17.61
N ARG A 175 9.62 4.95 16.63
CA ARG A 175 8.37 5.08 15.86
C ARG A 175 8.36 4.05 14.73
N LEU A 176 7.93 2.83 15.03
CA LEU A 176 7.65 1.79 14.03
C LEU A 176 6.29 2.01 13.33
N HIS A 177 5.97 3.26 12.99
CA HIS A 177 4.66 3.66 12.47
C HIS A 177 4.40 3.10 11.07
N THR A 178 5.46 3.02 10.24
CA THR A 178 5.39 2.38 8.93
C THR A 178 5.10 0.90 9.08
N GLU A 179 5.83 0.20 9.93
CA GLU A 179 5.63 -1.23 10.20
C GLU A 179 4.30 -1.53 10.90
N ALA A 180 3.82 -0.61 11.75
CA ALA A 180 2.50 -0.70 12.35
C ALA A 180 1.38 -0.59 11.31
N ALA A 181 1.59 0.18 10.24
CA ALA A 181 0.67 0.23 9.09
C ALA A 181 0.61 -1.12 8.35
N PHE A 182 1.76 -1.77 8.13
CA PHE A 182 1.79 -3.16 7.60
C PHE A 182 1.04 -4.13 8.52
N ALA A 183 1.28 -4.06 9.83
CA ALA A 183 0.61 -4.92 10.80
C ALA A 183 -0.91 -4.70 10.82
N LEU A 184 -1.36 -3.45 10.71
CA LEU A 184 -2.78 -3.13 10.60
C LEU A 184 -3.38 -3.64 9.29
N ALA A 185 -2.67 -3.47 8.17
CA ALA A 185 -3.09 -4.02 6.88
C ALA A 185 -3.25 -5.54 6.93
N GLU A 186 -2.28 -6.27 7.49
CA GLU A 186 -2.39 -7.74 7.67
C GLU A 186 -3.60 -8.09 8.56
N ARG A 187 -3.84 -7.39 9.67
CA ARG A 187 -4.99 -7.69 10.54
C ARG A 187 -6.34 -7.39 9.93
N LEU A 188 -6.43 -6.40 9.05
CA LEU A 188 -7.67 -6.05 8.38
C LEU A 188 -7.94 -7.01 7.20
N THR A 189 -6.91 -7.51 6.54
CA THR A 189 -7.04 -8.26 5.29
C THR A 189 -6.81 -9.77 5.44
N ASP A 190 -6.18 -10.20 6.53
CA ASP A 190 -5.54 -11.51 6.71
C ASP A 190 -4.45 -11.84 5.68
N VAL A 191 -3.98 -10.85 4.90
CA VAL A 191 -2.90 -11.00 3.93
C VAL A 191 -1.56 -10.77 4.61
N ARG A 192 -0.81 -11.85 4.80
CA ARG A 192 0.50 -11.79 5.45
C ARG A 192 1.61 -11.51 4.44
N LEU A 193 2.25 -10.35 4.51
CA LEU A 193 3.41 -10.03 3.68
C LEU A 193 4.71 -10.47 4.35
N THR A 194 5.51 -11.28 3.66
CA THR A 194 6.87 -11.64 4.09
C THR A 194 7.83 -11.54 2.90
N PRO A 195 9.15 -11.38 3.12
CA PRO A 195 10.12 -11.35 2.04
C PRO A 195 9.98 -12.55 1.11
N GLU A 196 9.86 -13.76 1.66
CA GLU A 196 9.78 -15.00 0.87
C GLU A 196 8.53 -15.06 -0.01
N ARG A 197 7.40 -14.52 0.47
CA ARG A 197 6.16 -14.48 -0.31
C ARG A 197 6.26 -13.44 -1.42
N LEU A 198 6.80 -12.27 -1.13
CA LEU A 198 6.97 -11.18 -2.09
C LEU A 198 8.00 -11.55 -3.16
N ASP A 199 9.10 -12.21 -2.79
CA ASP A 199 10.13 -12.70 -3.71
C ASP A 199 9.63 -13.84 -4.61
N ALA A 200 8.65 -14.64 -4.15
CA ALA A 200 8.04 -15.72 -4.93
C ALA A 200 6.79 -15.30 -5.73
N ALA A 201 6.25 -14.12 -5.48
CA ALA A 201 5.01 -13.65 -6.10
C ALA A 201 5.21 -13.27 -7.58
N GLY A 202 4.21 -13.55 -8.41
CA GLY A 202 4.15 -13.06 -9.78
C GLY A 202 3.35 -11.77 -9.87
N PHE A 203 3.99 -10.69 -10.31
CA PHE A 203 3.36 -9.38 -10.46
C PHE A 203 3.00 -9.12 -11.92
N LEU A 204 1.80 -8.59 -12.14
CA LEU A 204 1.39 -7.98 -13.41
C LEU A 204 1.66 -6.48 -13.31
N LEU A 205 2.50 -5.97 -14.21
CA LEU A 205 2.79 -4.54 -14.27
C LEU A 205 1.73 -3.83 -15.09
N GLY A 206 1.49 -2.56 -14.78
CA GLY A 206 0.70 -1.66 -15.59
C GLY A 206 1.15 -0.21 -15.40
N TYR A 207 0.77 0.64 -16.35
CA TYR A 207 1.14 2.05 -16.38
C TYR A 207 -0.13 2.88 -16.25
N ALA A 208 -0.31 3.51 -15.10
CA ALA A 208 -1.50 4.26 -14.74
C ALA A 208 -1.25 5.76 -14.92
N PRO A 209 -2.23 6.53 -15.44
CA PRO A 209 -2.10 7.98 -15.54
C PRO A 209 -2.01 8.64 -14.16
N GLN A 210 -1.15 9.65 -14.06
CA GLN A 210 -1.14 10.57 -12.93
C GLN A 210 -2.34 11.54 -13.05
N PRO A 211 -3.14 11.74 -12.00
CA PRO A 211 -4.29 12.66 -12.02
C PRO A 211 -3.94 14.14 -12.19
#